data_AF-A0A6A4GZF6-F1
#
_entry.id   AF-A0A6A4GZF6-F1
#
_cell.length_a   1.000
_cell.length_b   1.000
_cell.length_c   1.000
_cell.angle_alpha   90.00
_cell.angle_beta   90.00
_cell.angle_gamma   90.00
#
_symmetry.space_group_name_H-M   'P 1'
#
loop_
_entity.id
_entity.type
_entity.pdbx_description
1 polymer ?
#
loop_
_entity_poly.entity_id
_entity_poly.type
_entity_poly.pdbx_seq_one_letter_code
_entity_poly.pdbx_strand_id
1 'polypeptide(L)'
;MLTFSTCFVSLLAFVLISAAQAPIYGQCGGIGFTGPTTCAVGSVCVKNNDYFSNCDPLSTATTPVNAAAQAAGKLYFGTATDSSEFTNGDRYYPIFLTEFGQITPENSMNWNATEPEQGVFTFAGGDAVVALAQKYLQLIRGYSCVWYNQIPEWLANGTFTVAELTEIIQTHCGTLVGHYEGQICIFQAFQVLFHSLTFFDTDSWDVINEPFNDDGTWRSDVFYNTLDTSFVPIALEAASTADPNAKLYINDYNIEFAGPKATAMMELIQTLKASGVPIHGVGLQCHFVLGQVPDDLQTIMEQFAALGVEVAVTELDIRMTLPATNELLIQQKADYQSVISACNAVPDCVGVTIWDYTDKYSWIPSAFPGQGEACPWDLNYNQKPAYDGIIAGFA
;
A
#
# COMPACT_ATOMS: atom_id res chain seq x y z
N MET A 1 -19.59 73.18 -41.02
CA MET A 1 -18.30 72.46 -40.92
C MET A 1 -18.12 72.04 -39.47
N LEU A 2 -18.34 70.78 -39.16
CA LEU A 2 -18.08 70.17 -37.85
C LEU A 2 -17.36 68.85 -38.14
N THR A 3 -16.08 68.80 -37.81
CA THR A 3 -15.16 67.67 -38.03
C THR A 3 -15.28 66.68 -36.87
N PHE A 4 -15.65 65.43 -37.18
CA PHE A 4 -15.55 64.29 -36.26
C PHE A 4 -14.10 63.79 -36.26
N SER A 5 -13.49 63.73 -35.06
CA SER A 5 -12.20 63.08 -34.83
C SER A 5 -12.45 61.65 -34.36
N THR A 6 -12.05 60.67 -35.17
CA THR A 6 -12.11 59.24 -34.84
C THR A 6 -10.88 58.85 -34.03
N CYS A 7 -11.08 58.50 -32.76
CA CYS A 7 -10.03 57.93 -31.92
C CYS A 7 -9.95 56.41 -32.19
N PHE A 8 -8.85 55.96 -32.79
CA PHE A 8 -8.53 54.53 -32.92
C PHE A 8 -8.11 53.99 -31.54
N VAL A 9 -8.88 53.06 -30.98
CA VAL A 9 -8.45 52.24 -29.84
C VAL A 9 -7.69 51.04 -30.40
N SER A 10 -6.39 50.96 -30.16
CA SER A 10 -5.59 49.80 -30.52
C SER A 10 -5.89 48.64 -29.57
N LEU A 11 -6.47 47.57 -30.09
CA LEU A 11 -6.53 46.28 -29.40
C LEU A 11 -5.11 45.69 -29.37
N LEU A 12 -4.42 45.75 -28.24
CA LEU A 12 -3.18 45.01 -28.01
C LEU A 12 -3.56 43.54 -27.79
N ALA A 13 -3.31 42.71 -28.80
CA ALA A 13 -3.36 41.26 -28.65
C ALA A 13 -2.19 40.84 -27.75
N PHE A 14 -2.49 40.40 -26.52
CA PHE A 14 -1.52 39.69 -25.69
C PHE A 14 -1.24 38.33 -26.34
N VAL A 15 -0.14 38.25 -27.09
CA VAL A 15 0.44 36.97 -27.49
C VAL A 15 1.05 36.37 -26.23
N LEU A 16 0.39 35.35 -25.67
CA LEU A 16 1.01 34.48 -24.67
C LEU A 16 2.16 33.74 -25.36
N ILE A 17 3.38 34.25 -25.19
CA ILE A 17 4.59 33.49 -25.52
C ILE A 17 4.66 32.37 -24.50
N SER A 18 4.21 31.17 -24.87
CA SER A 18 4.51 29.98 -24.08
C SER A 18 6.03 29.82 -24.12
N ALA A 19 6.70 30.05 -22.98
CA ALA A 19 8.12 29.76 -22.88
C ALA A 19 8.31 28.26 -23.14
N ALA A 20 9.13 27.90 -24.13
CA ALA A 20 9.44 26.50 -24.38
C ALA A 20 9.98 25.88 -23.09
N GLN A 21 9.41 24.76 -22.67
CA GLN A 21 9.87 24.00 -21.50
C GLN A 21 10.95 23.00 -21.93
N ALA A 22 11.94 22.75 -21.07
CA ALA A 22 12.90 21.67 -21.26
C ALA A 22 12.19 20.34 -21.08
N PRO A 23 12.41 19.34 -21.95
CA PRO A 23 11.90 18.00 -21.71
C PRO A 23 12.53 17.43 -20.43
N ILE A 24 11.89 16.44 -19.81
CA ILE A 24 12.49 15.67 -18.71
C ILE A 24 13.82 15.06 -19.20
N TYR A 25 14.83 15.09 -18.34
CA TYR A 25 16.27 14.90 -18.55
C TYR A 25 16.96 15.94 -19.45
N GLY A 26 16.21 16.87 -20.02
CA GLY A 26 16.75 17.99 -20.79
C GLY A 26 17.47 19.01 -19.90
N GLN A 27 18.46 19.70 -20.46
CA GLN A 27 19.12 20.80 -19.76
C GLN A 27 18.13 21.94 -19.53
N CYS A 28 18.05 22.42 -18.29
CA CYS A 28 17.16 23.49 -17.85
C CYS A 28 17.91 24.68 -17.25
N GLY A 29 19.24 24.64 -17.25
CA GLY A 29 20.06 25.67 -16.64
C GLY A 29 21.56 25.40 -16.70
N GLY A 30 22.31 26.36 -16.19
CA GLY A 30 23.77 26.37 -16.20
C GLY A 30 24.33 27.68 -16.73
N ILE A 31 25.51 28.09 -16.25
CA ILE A 31 26.22 29.26 -16.75
C ILE A 31 26.44 29.11 -18.26
N GLY A 32 25.94 30.09 -19.03
CA GLY A 32 26.05 30.13 -20.49
C GLY A 32 24.95 29.39 -21.24
N PHE A 33 24.03 28.72 -20.55
CA PHE A 33 22.86 28.09 -21.17
C PHE A 33 21.80 29.14 -21.55
N THR A 34 21.32 29.11 -22.79
CA THR A 34 20.32 30.04 -23.34
C THR A 34 19.01 29.37 -23.73
N GLY A 35 18.83 28.10 -23.37
CA GLY A 35 17.62 27.34 -23.66
C GLY A 35 16.52 27.50 -22.59
N PRO A 36 15.51 26.61 -22.61
CA PRO A 36 14.42 26.58 -21.63
C PRO A 36 14.87 26.54 -20.17
N THR A 37 14.41 27.46 -19.33
CA THR A 37 14.75 27.48 -17.89
C THR A 37 13.70 26.83 -16.99
N THR A 38 12.58 26.40 -17.58
CA THR A 38 11.48 25.70 -16.90
C THR A 38 11.35 24.30 -17.47
N CYS A 39 11.06 23.33 -16.62
CA CYS A 39 10.89 21.94 -17.00
C CYS A 39 9.47 21.62 -17.44
N ALA A 40 9.33 20.58 -18.26
CA ALA A 40 8.03 20.00 -18.59
C ALA A 40 7.33 19.48 -17.33
N VAL A 41 6.00 19.44 -17.36
CA VAL A 41 5.18 18.92 -16.25
C VAL A 41 5.66 17.52 -15.86
N GLY A 42 5.78 17.28 -14.54
CA GLY A 42 6.30 16.02 -14.00
C GLY A 42 7.83 15.99 -13.83
N SER A 43 8.50 17.14 -13.93
CA SER A 43 9.94 17.25 -13.65
C SER A 43 10.33 18.61 -13.06
N VAL A 44 11.46 18.63 -12.35
CA VAL A 44 12.00 19.79 -11.65
C VAL A 44 13.40 20.09 -12.17
N CYS A 45 13.74 21.36 -12.33
CA CYS A 45 15.08 21.75 -12.74
C CYS A 45 16.07 21.58 -11.58
N VAL A 46 16.88 20.54 -11.62
CA VAL A 46 17.88 20.20 -10.61
C VAL A 46 19.25 20.67 -11.07
N LYS A 47 19.92 21.46 -10.22
CA LYS A 47 21.29 21.91 -10.47
C LYS A 47 22.27 20.77 -10.15
N ASN A 48 23.00 20.30 -11.16
CA ASN A 48 24.11 19.37 -10.94
C ASN A 48 25.41 20.10 -10.60
N ASN A 49 25.69 21.18 -11.32
CA ASN A 49 26.84 22.06 -11.08
C ASN A 49 26.57 23.45 -11.64
N ASP A 50 27.54 24.36 -11.53
CA ASP A 50 27.38 25.75 -11.98
C ASP A 50 27.11 25.88 -13.49
N TYR A 51 27.51 24.91 -14.30
CA TYR A 51 27.39 24.93 -15.75
C TYR A 51 26.27 24.04 -16.29
N PHE A 52 25.62 23.25 -15.43
CA PHE A 52 24.62 22.27 -15.87
C PHE A 52 23.54 22.02 -14.81
N SER A 53 22.29 22.22 -15.22
CA SER A 53 21.09 21.77 -14.54
C SER A 53 20.24 20.96 -15.52
N ASN A 54 19.59 19.89 -15.07
CA ASN A 54 18.67 19.12 -15.91
C ASN A 54 17.31 18.95 -15.22
N CYS A 55 16.30 18.68 -16.04
CA CYS A 55 14.97 18.35 -15.54
C CYS A 55 14.95 16.92 -15.02
N ASP A 56 14.97 16.71 -13.71
CA ASP A 56 14.78 15.37 -13.14
C ASP A 56 13.29 15.11 -12.91
N PRO A 57 12.78 13.89 -13.17
CA PRO A 57 11.39 13.54 -12.90
C PRO A 57 11.14 13.38 -11.40
N LEU A 58 11.15 14.51 -10.69
CA LEU A 58 10.92 14.56 -9.26
C LEU A 58 9.53 15.12 -8.95
N SER A 59 8.99 14.71 -7.81
CA SER A 59 7.77 15.28 -7.24
C SER A 59 7.93 16.78 -6.96
N THR A 60 6.80 17.49 -7.05
CA THR A 60 6.66 18.89 -6.66
C THR A 60 5.82 19.08 -5.39
N ALA A 61 5.16 18.02 -4.93
CA ALA A 61 4.38 18.04 -3.71
C ALA A 61 5.28 18.09 -2.47
N THR A 62 4.76 18.73 -1.42
CA THR A 62 5.48 18.93 -0.13
C THR A 62 4.68 18.45 1.06
N THR A 63 3.41 18.10 0.86
CA THR A 63 2.54 17.52 1.88
C THR A 63 2.96 16.08 2.12
N PRO A 64 3.22 15.64 3.36
CA PRO A 64 3.46 14.24 3.67
C PRO A 64 2.26 13.36 3.31
N VAL A 65 2.50 12.15 2.80
CA VAL A 65 1.42 11.30 2.26
C VAL A 65 0.39 10.89 3.32
N ASN A 66 0.82 10.54 4.54
CA ASN A 66 -0.12 10.24 5.62
C ASN A 66 -0.93 11.46 6.07
N ALA A 67 -0.34 12.66 6.04
CA ALA A 67 -1.07 13.88 6.36
C ALA A 67 -2.15 14.17 5.31
N ALA A 68 -1.88 13.90 4.02
CA ALA A 68 -2.87 14.00 2.96
C ALA A 68 -4.02 12.99 3.14
N ALA A 69 -3.71 11.73 3.45
CA ALA A 69 -4.70 10.69 3.71
C ALA A 69 -5.61 11.05 4.91
N GLN A 70 -5.02 11.50 6.01
CA GLN A 70 -5.78 11.94 7.20
C GLN A 70 -6.66 13.16 6.92
N ALA A 71 -6.16 14.13 6.13
CA ALA A 71 -6.96 15.28 5.69
C ALA A 71 -8.16 14.87 4.81
N ALA A 72 -8.01 13.78 4.05
CA ALA A 72 -9.08 13.18 3.25
C ALA A 72 -10.02 12.25 4.07
N GLY A 73 -9.81 12.14 5.39
CA GLY A 73 -10.64 11.33 6.28
C GLY A 73 -10.27 9.84 6.33
N LYS A 74 -9.10 9.45 5.81
CA LYS A 74 -8.58 8.09 5.93
C LYS A 74 -7.82 7.90 7.24
N LEU A 75 -7.76 6.66 7.72
CA LEU A 75 -7.03 6.33 8.95
C LEU A 75 -5.52 6.50 8.76
N TYR A 76 -5.00 6.09 7.60
CA TYR A 76 -3.58 6.10 7.33
C TYR A 76 -3.23 6.14 5.83
N PHE A 77 -2.01 6.60 5.56
CA PHE A 77 -1.19 6.12 4.46
C PHE A 77 0.02 5.39 5.07
N GLY A 78 0.28 4.16 4.64
CA GLY A 78 1.27 3.26 5.23
C GLY A 78 2.27 2.72 4.23
N THR A 79 3.24 1.96 4.74
CA THR A 79 4.23 1.23 3.95
C THR A 79 4.52 -0.13 4.57
N ALA A 80 4.81 -1.12 3.75
CA ALA A 80 5.55 -2.30 4.22
C ALA A 80 7.01 -1.96 4.52
N THR A 81 7.63 -2.76 5.38
CA THR A 81 9.09 -2.76 5.66
C THR A 81 9.45 -4.02 6.45
N ASP A 82 10.72 -4.36 6.53
CA ASP A 82 11.25 -5.26 7.54
C ASP A 82 12.46 -4.69 8.29
N SER A 83 12.72 -5.28 9.45
CA SER A 83 13.86 -5.03 10.33
C SER A 83 15.23 -5.11 9.64
N SER A 84 15.32 -5.72 8.45
CA SER A 84 16.57 -5.80 7.68
C SER A 84 16.88 -4.53 6.87
N GLU A 85 15.88 -3.69 6.56
CA GLU A 85 16.03 -2.44 5.82
C GLU A 85 16.51 -1.28 6.70
N PHE A 86 16.46 -1.49 8.00
CA PHE A 86 16.82 -0.59 9.10
C PHE A 86 18.34 -0.37 9.21
N THR A 87 18.96 0.08 8.13
CA THR A 87 20.40 0.32 8.09
C THR A 87 20.74 1.72 8.61
N ASN A 88 21.68 1.79 9.57
CA ASN A 88 22.11 3.07 10.13
C ASN A 88 22.85 3.92 9.08
N GLY A 89 22.36 5.13 8.83
CA GLY A 89 23.08 6.17 8.10
C GLY A 89 22.58 6.52 6.69
N ASP A 90 21.49 5.89 6.21
CA ASP A 90 20.83 6.29 4.98
C ASP A 90 19.61 7.21 5.23
N ARG A 91 18.98 7.70 4.16
CA ARG A 91 17.77 8.53 4.22
C ARG A 91 16.51 7.71 4.50
N TYR A 92 16.62 6.41 4.74
CA TYR A 92 15.45 5.53 4.85
C TYR A 92 14.58 5.96 6.05
N TYR A 93 15.19 5.91 7.23
CA TYR A 93 14.52 6.23 8.48
C TYR A 93 13.86 7.61 8.50
N PRO A 94 14.55 8.74 8.22
CA PRO A 94 13.90 10.03 8.31
C PRO A 94 12.63 10.17 7.46
N ILE A 95 12.60 9.57 6.27
CA ILE A 95 11.43 9.60 5.37
C ILE A 95 10.34 8.70 5.92
N PHE A 96 10.69 7.46 6.26
CA PHE A 96 9.79 6.48 6.84
C PHE A 96 9.00 7.03 8.03
N LEU A 97 9.66 7.82 8.87
CA LEU A 97 9.10 8.40 10.09
C LEU A 97 8.17 9.59 9.88
N THR A 98 8.32 10.31 8.76
CA THR A 98 7.53 11.52 8.51
C THR A 98 6.39 11.29 7.54
N GLU A 99 6.50 10.28 6.69
CA GLU A 99 5.57 10.06 5.57
C GLU A 99 4.44 9.11 5.92
N PHE A 100 4.66 8.12 6.80
CA PHE A 100 3.75 6.99 6.97
C PHE A 100 3.10 6.98 8.35
N GLY A 101 1.80 6.69 8.41
CA GLY A 101 1.02 6.52 9.64
C GLY A 101 0.71 5.07 9.98
N GLN A 102 1.12 4.12 9.14
CA GLN A 102 0.91 2.68 9.32
C GLN A 102 2.09 1.89 8.75
N ILE A 103 2.41 0.77 9.39
CA ILE A 103 3.50 -0.14 9.01
C ILE A 103 3.01 -1.59 8.91
N THR A 104 3.40 -2.28 7.84
CA THR A 104 3.19 -3.72 7.69
C THR A 104 4.56 -4.41 7.74
N PRO A 105 4.82 -5.35 8.66
CA PRO A 105 6.02 -6.19 8.62
C PRO A 105 5.96 -7.09 7.39
N GLU A 106 6.86 -6.89 6.42
CA GLU A 106 6.79 -7.57 5.12
C GLU A 106 6.95 -9.09 5.25
N ASN A 107 7.93 -9.54 6.05
CA ASN A 107 8.25 -10.97 6.17
C ASN A 107 8.29 -11.47 7.62
N SER A 108 8.67 -10.62 8.57
CA SER A 108 8.97 -11.02 9.95
C SER A 108 7.79 -11.46 10.82
N MET A 109 6.57 -11.43 10.30
CA MET A 109 5.37 -12.00 10.93
C MET A 109 4.79 -13.22 10.18
N ASN A 110 5.34 -13.60 9.02
CA ASN A 110 4.91 -14.81 8.29
C ASN A 110 5.25 -16.10 9.06
N TRP A 111 4.52 -17.19 8.77
CA TRP A 111 4.58 -18.44 9.53
C TRP A 111 6.01 -19.00 9.66
N ASN A 112 6.81 -19.02 8.59
CA ASN A 112 8.19 -19.54 8.67
C ASN A 112 9.11 -18.70 9.57
N ALA A 113 8.82 -17.41 9.73
CA ALA A 113 9.60 -16.49 10.54
C ALA A 113 9.20 -16.57 12.01
N THR A 114 7.93 -16.91 12.29
CA THR A 114 7.36 -16.90 13.64
C THR A 114 7.28 -18.27 14.29
N GLU A 115 7.14 -19.35 13.51
CA GLU A 115 7.10 -20.74 14.00
C GLU A 115 7.92 -21.68 13.09
N PRO A 116 9.26 -21.53 13.06
CA PRO A 116 10.13 -22.31 12.19
C PRO A 116 10.12 -23.82 12.49
N GLU A 117 9.81 -24.21 13.72
CA GLU A 117 9.58 -25.59 14.16
C GLU A 117 8.22 -25.66 14.89
N GLN A 118 7.48 -26.75 14.72
CA GLN A 118 6.13 -26.89 15.30
C GLN A 118 6.14 -26.66 16.82
N GLY A 119 5.36 -25.68 17.29
CA GLY A 119 5.25 -25.27 18.68
C GLY A 119 6.41 -24.42 19.22
N VAL A 120 7.40 -24.07 18.39
CA VAL A 120 8.55 -23.25 18.78
C VAL A 120 8.44 -21.88 18.13
N PHE A 121 7.98 -20.90 18.91
CA PHE A 121 7.76 -19.54 18.43
C PHE A 121 8.96 -18.63 18.64
N THR A 122 9.18 -17.72 17.69
CA THR A 122 10.11 -16.59 17.79
C THR A 122 9.45 -15.33 17.24
N PHE A 123 9.54 -14.22 17.97
CA PHE A 123 8.91 -12.95 17.58
C PHE A 123 9.92 -11.82 17.35
N ALA A 124 11.23 -12.11 17.40
CA ALA A 124 12.26 -11.07 17.43
C ALA A 124 12.20 -10.08 16.24
N GLY A 125 11.87 -10.58 15.04
CA GLY A 125 11.73 -9.73 13.84
C GLY A 125 10.50 -8.82 13.93
N GLY A 126 9.32 -9.40 14.15
CA GLY A 126 8.07 -8.64 14.28
C GLY A 126 8.08 -7.69 15.48
N ASP A 127 8.62 -8.11 16.63
CA ASP A 127 8.83 -7.26 17.82
C ASP A 127 9.69 -6.02 17.49
N ALA A 128 10.70 -6.16 16.64
CA ALA A 128 11.55 -5.03 16.26
C ALA A 128 10.78 -4.00 15.41
N VAL A 129 9.92 -4.45 14.51
CA VAL A 129 9.06 -3.58 13.70
C VAL A 129 7.97 -2.94 14.57
N VAL A 130 7.34 -3.70 15.46
CA VAL A 130 6.33 -3.21 16.41
C VAL A 130 6.92 -2.15 17.34
N ALA A 131 8.09 -2.39 17.91
CA ALA A 131 8.78 -1.42 18.76
C ALA A 131 9.10 -0.12 18.00
N LEU A 132 9.41 -0.20 16.70
CA LEU A 132 9.60 0.97 15.87
C LEU A 132 8.29 1.74 15.67
N ALA A 133 7.22 1.05 15.27
CA ALA A 133 5.91 1.66 15.04
C ALA A 133 5.37 2.36 16.31
N GLN A 134 5.49 1.71 17.47
CA GLN A 134 5.09 2.28 18.76
C GLN A 134 5.88 3.54 19.11
N LYS A 135 7.20 3.55 18.84
CA LYS A 135 8.06 4.71 19.09
C LYS A 135 7.61 5.95 18.31
N TYR A 136 7.01 5.75 17.13
CA TYR A 136 6.64 6.84 16.22
C TYR A 136 5.14 6.99 16.02
N LEU A 137 4.34 6.32 16.85
CA LEU A 137 2.89 6.41 16.84
C LEU A 137 2.32 6.08 15.46
N GLN A 138 2.77 4.95 14.90
CA GLN A 138 2.31 4.39 13.64
C GLN A 138 1.48 3.13 13.91
N LEU A 139 0.40 2.96 13.14
CA LEU A 139 -0.46 1.80 13.20
C LEU A 139 0.30 0.58 12.71
N ILE A 140 -0.12 -0.60 13.10
CA ILE A 140 0.43 -1.85 12.56
C ILE A 140 -0.68 -2.63 11.87
N ARG A 141 -0.35 -3.23 10.73
CA ARG A 141 -1.16 -4.30 10.13
C ARG A 141 -0.35 -5.58 10.22
N GLY A 142 -0.86 -6.57 10.94
CA GLY A 142 -0.23 -7.88 11.07
C GLY A 142 -0.39 -8.67 9.78
N TYR A 143 0.70 -9.29 9.32
CA TYR A 143 0.77 -9.96 8.02
C TYR A 143 1.79 -11.12 8.07
N SER A 144 1.41 -12.38 7.85
CA SER A 144 0.06 -12.96 7.79
C SER A 144 0.00 -14.28 8.56
N CYS A 145 -1.19 -14.70 9.02
CA CYS A 145 -1.34 -15.92 9.82
C CYS A 145 -1.36 -17.21 8.97
N VAL A 146 -2.14 -17.24 7.90
CA VAL A 146 -2.27 -18.42 7.01
C VAL A 146 -2.09 -17.98 5.56
N TRP A 147 -1.04 -18.51 4.94
CA TRP A 147 -0.73 -18.32 3.52
C TRP A 147 -0.13 -19.59 2.95
N TYR A 148 -0.30 -19.84 1.65
CA TYR A 148 0.31 -21.01 1.00
C TYR A 148 1.84 -20.90 0.88
N ASN A 149 2.36 -19.68 0.91
CA ASN A 149 3.78 -19.36 0.76
C ASN A 149 4.40 -18.95 2.11
N GLN A 150 5.73 -18.94 2.18
CA GLN A 150 6.49 -18.57 3.40
C GLN A 150 6.04 -19.33 4.66
N ILE A 151 5.67 -20.61 4.48
CA ILE A 151 5.41 -21.56 5.56
C ILE A 151 6.65 -22.43 5.82
N PRO A 152 6.84 -22.93 7.05
CA PRO A 152 8.00 -23.76 7.39
C PRO A 152 7.93 -25.13 6.70
N GLU A 153 9.09 -25.74 6.42
CA GLU A 153 9.17 -27.00 5.67
C GLU A 153 8.43 -28.17 6.33
N TRP A 154 8.34 -28.19 7.67
CA TRP A 154 7.61 -29.23 8.41
C TRP A 154 6.11 -29.18 8.15
N LEU A 155 5.57 -27.99 7.88
CA LEU A 155 4.16 -27.78 7.55
C LEU A 155 3.94 -28.07 6.07
N ALA A 156 4.76 -27.48 5.20
CA ALA A 156 4.64 -27.62 3.74
C ALA A 156 4.70 -29.08 3.26
N ASN A 157 5.55 -29.90 3.89
CA ASN A 157 5.77 -31.30 3.53
C ASN A 157 5.08 -32.29 4.48
N GLY A 158 4.33 -31.78 5.47
CA GLY A 158 3.64 -32.61 6.45
C GLY A 158 2.44 -33.34 5.86
N THR A 159 2.05 -34.45 6.49
CA THR A 159 0.79 -35.14 6.22
C THR A 159 0.00 -35.15 7.50
N PHE A 160 -1.13 -34.45 7.51
CA PHE A 160 -1.93 -34.23 8.70
C PHE A 160 -3.34 -34.78 8.50
N THR A 161 -3.93 -35.25 9.59
CA THR A 161 -5.38 -35.43 9.67
C THR A 161 -6.07 -34.07 9.79
N VAL A 162 -7.37 -34.03 9.50
CA VAL A 162 -8.22 -32.84 9.74
C VAL A 162 -8.07 -32.31 11.17
N ALA A 163 -8.04 -33.19 12.17
CA ALA A 163 -7.93 -32.78 13.57
C ALA A 163 -6.56 -32.16 13.88
N GLU A 164 -5.47 -32.79 13.40
CA GLU A 164 -4.11 -32.28 13.62
C GLU A 164 -3.89 -30.92 12.94
N LEU A 165 -4.31 -30.76 11.68
CA LEU A 165 -4.11 -29.47 11.00
C LEU A 165 -5.01 -28.37 11.56
N THR A 166 -6.21 -28.72 12.04
CA THR A 166 -7.07 -27.78 12.78
C THR A 166 -6.35 -27.25 14.04
N GLU A 167 -5.78 -28.15 14.85
CA GLU A 167 -5.07 -27.77 16.07
C GLU A 167 -3.81 -26.94 15.77
N ILE A 168 -3.09 -27.28 14.69
CA ILE A 168 -1.92 -26.50 14.22
C ILE A 168 -2.32 -25.07 13.87
N ILE A 169 -3.36 -24.88 13.04
CA ILE A 169 -3.82 -23.53 12.65
C ILE A 169 -4.28 -22.74 13.88
N GLN A 170 -5.08 -23.37 14.75
CA GLN A 170 -5.58 -22.71 15.97
C GLN A 170 -4.43 -22.29 16.90
N THR A 171 -3.43 -23.16 17.07
CA THR A 171 -2.26 -22.88 17.90
C THR A 171 -1.43 -21.75 17.29
N HIS A 172 -1.14 -21.81 15.99
CA HIS A 172 -0.36 -20.79 15.31
C HIS A 172 -1.03 -19.42 15.33
N CYS A 173 -2.25 -19.34 14.79
CA CYS A 173 -2.99 -18.07 14.70
C CYS A 173 -3.26 -17.49 16.09
N GLY A 174 -3.65 -18.35 17.05
CA GLY A 174 -3.93 -17.92 18.41
C GLY A 174 -2.69 -17.41 19.15
N THR A 175 -1.54 -18.08 18.96
CA THR A 175 -0.28 -17.67 19.62
C THR A 175 0.29 -16.41 18.97
N LEU A 176 0.28 -16.32 17.64
CA LEU A 176 0.79 -15.16 16.91
C LEU A 176 -0.03 -13.91 17.19
N VAL A 177 -1.35 -13.97 17.00
CA VAL A 177 -2.25 -12.83 17.25
C VAL A 177 -2.25 -12.46 18.74
N GLY A 178 -2.31 -13.46 19.62
CA GLY A 178 -2.31 -13.24 21.08
C GLY A 178 -1.01 -12.67 21.61
N HIS A 179 0.14 -12.96 21.00
CA HIS A 179 1.41 -12.33 21.37
C HIS A 179 1.36 -10.81 21.15
N TYR A 180 0.73 -10.36 20.06
CA TYR A 180 0.64 -8.94 19.69
C TYR A 180 -0.65 -8.24 20.16
N GLU A 181 -1.52 -8.91 20.92
CA GLU A 181 -2.75 -8.33 21.47
C GLU A 181 -2.43 -7.00 22.19
N GLY A 182 -3.09 -5.93 21.75
CA GLY A 182 -2.91 -4.58 22.32
C GLY A 182 -1.55 -3.94 22.05
N GLN A 183 -0.66 -4.56 21.27
CA GLN A 183 0.62 -3.97 20.85
C GLN A 183 0.56 -3.29 19.47
N ILE A 184 -0.43 -3.68 18.67
CA ILE A 184 -0.67 -3.19 17.30
C ILE A 184 -1.51 -1.89 17.30
N CYS A 185 -2.09 -1.54 18.46
CA CYS A 185 -2.85 -0.30 18.63
C CYS A 185 -1.93 0.87 18.95
N ILE A 186 -2.16 2.02 18.30
CA ILE A 186 -1.64 3.28 18.84
C ILE A 186 -2.62 3.77 19.90
N PHE A 187 -2.15 3.83 21.14
CA PHE A 187 -2.76 4.69 22.14
C PHE A 187 -2.53 6.15 21.75
N GLN A 188 -3.33 6.71 20.84
CA GLN A 188 -3.42 8.16 20.74
C GLN A 188 -4.17 8.63 21.99
N ALA A 189 -3.42 8.83 23.08
CA ALA A 189 -3.87 9.67 24.16
C ALA A 189 -4.07 11.08 23.58
N PHE A 190 -5.24 11.34 23.00
CA PHE A 190 -5.77 12.68 22.82
C PHE A 190 -6.06 13.23 24.22
N GLN A 191 -5.01 13.55 24.96
CA GLN A 191 -5.11 14.43 26.10
C GLN A 191 -5.32 15.83 25.52
N VAL A 192 -6.56 16.24 25.24
CA VAL A 192 -7.24 17.38 25.88
C VAL A 192 -8.74 17.46 25.49
N LEU A 193 -9.58 17.67 26.51
CA LEU A 193 -10.91 18.32 26.53
C LEU A 193 -12.23 17.53 26.42
N PHE A 194 -12.27 16.26 26.02
CA PHE A 194 -13.53 15.49 26.09
C PHE A 194 -13.34 14.19 26.88
N HIS A 195 -14.21 13.97 27.87
CA HIS A 195 -14.18 12.90 28.87
C HIS A 195 -14.49 11.49 28.29
N SER A 196 -14.15 11.25 27.02
CA SER A 196 -14.38 10.00 26.31
C SER A 196 -13.09 9.58 25.63
N LEU A 197 -12.45 8.54 26.15
CA LEU A 197 -11.44 7.80 25.41
C LEU A 197 -12.18 7.07 24.29
N THR A 198 -12.17 7.61 23.07
CA THR A 198 -12.49 6.80 21.89
C THR A 198 -11.29 5.92 21.62
N PHE A 199 -11.42 4.64 22.00
CA PHE A 199 -10.59 3.59 21.45
C PHE A 199 -10.91 3.51 19.96
N PHE A 200 -9.92 3.76 19.11
CA PHE A 200 -10.04 3.38 17.72
C PHE A 200 -9.53 1.94 17.65
N ASP A 201 -10.42 1.00 17.31
CA ASP A 201 -10.06 -0.39 17.00
C ASP A 201 -9.27 -0.39 15.68
N THR A 202 -7.98 -0.04 15.74
CA THR A 202 -7.13 0.09 14.57
C THR A 202 -6.28 -1.15 14.28
N ASP A 203 -6.34 -2.13 15.16
CA ASP A 203 -5.56 -3.36 15.04
C ASP A 203 -6.14 -4.13 13.88
N SER A 204 -5.29 -4.50 12.92
CA SER A 204 -5.76 -5.31 11.81
C SER A 204 -4.78 -6.41 11.50
N TRP A 205 -5.33 -7.56 11.13
CA TRP A 205 -4.59 -8.77 10.79
C TRP A 205 -5.07 -9.30 9.46
N ASP A 206 -4.16 -9.48 8.52
CA ASP A 206 -4.38 -10.32 7.34
C ASP A 206 -4.26 -11.78 7.82
N VAL A 207 -5.40 -12.36 8.21
CA VAL A 207 -5.46 -13.71 8.80
C VAL A 207 -5.32 -14.77 7.73
N ILE A 208 -6.00 -14.59 6.60
CA ILE A 208 -5.90 -15.45 5.42
C ILE A 208 -5.34 -14.63 4.26
N ASN A 209 -4.29 -15.13 3.63
CA ASN A 209 -3.69 -14.52 2.45
C ASN A 209 -3.84 -15.44 1.23
N GLU A 210 -4.30 -14.88 0.11
CA GLU A 210 -4.34 -15.49 -1.22
C GLU A 210 -4.99 -16.89 -1.36
N PRO A 211 -6.21 -17.09 -0.82
CA PRO A 211 -6.88 -18.40 -0.82
C PRO A 211 -7.30 -18.89 -2.22
N PHE A 212 -7.36 -17.99 -3.22
CA PHE A 212 -7.87 -18.29 -4.55
C PHE A 212 -6.80 -18.22 -5.66
N ASN A 213 -7.02 -19.03 -6.71
CA ASN A 213 -6.38 -18.87 -8.02
C ASN A 213 -7.07 -17.75 -8.82
N ASP A 214 -6.46 -17.32 -9.92
CA ASP A 214 -7.01 -16.25 -10.79
C ASP A 214 -8.37 -16.61 -11.42
N ASP A 215 -8.67 -17.90 -11.58
CA ASP A 215 -9.96 -18.39 -12.08
C ASP A 215 -11.06 -18.49 -11.00
N GLY A 216 -10.78 -18.06 -9.77
CA GLY A 216 -11.69 -18.10 -8.63
C GLY A 216 -11.82 -19.46 -7.96
N THR A 217 -11.09 -20.48 -8.41
CA THR A 217 -11.00 -21.77 -7.69
C THR A 217 -10.10 -21.64 -6.47
N TRP A 218 -10.35 -22.48 -5.44
CA TRP A 218 -9.47 -22.56 -4.28
C TRP A 218 -8.06 -23.01 -4.67
N ARG A 219 -7.07 -22.36 -4.09
CA ARG A 219 -5.67 -22.73 -4.25
C ARG A 219 -5.42 -24.09 -3.58
N SER A 220 -4.72 -24.98 -4.29
CA SER A 220 -4.29 -26.25 -3.72
C SER A 220 -3.01 -26.07 -2.91
N ASP A 221 -3.11 -26.27 -1.61
CA ASP A 221 -2.01 -26.25 -0.65
C ASP A 221 -2.28 -27.23 0.50
N VAL A 222 -1.40 -27.28 1.50
CA VAL A 222 -1.56 -28.18 2.65
C VAL A 222 -2.87 -27.95 3.42
N PHE A 223 -3.33 -26.69 3.49
CA PHE A 223 -4.54 -26.30 4.21
C PHE A 223 -5.78 -26.78 3.46
N TYR A 224 -5.95 -26.36 2.20
CA TYR A 224 -7.12 -26.72 1.41
C TYR A 224 -7.19 -28.23 1.12
N ASN A 225 -6.05 -28.88 0.83
CA ASN A 225 -6.04 -30.31 0.52
C ASN A 225 -6.43 -31.19 1.73
N THR A 226 -6.26 -30.68 2.95
CA THR A 226 -6.56 -31.42 4.19
C THR A 226 -7.91 -31.02 4.79
N LEU A 227 -8.21 -29.71 4.81
CA LEU A 227 -9.36 -29.13 5.51
C LEU A 227 -10.46 -28.64 4.56
N ASP A 228 -10.27 -28.72 3.24
CA ASP A 228 -11.11 -28.04 2.26
C ASP A 228 -11.25 -26.55 2.65
N THR A 229 -12.40 -25.92 2.46
CA THR A 229 -12.63 -24.51 2.83
C THR A 229 -12.63 -24.21 4.33
N SER A 230 -12.59 -25.22 5.22
CA SER A 230 -12.77 -25.01 6.67
C SER A 230 -11.58 -24.35 7.37
N PHE A 231 -10.39 -24.30 6.74
CA PHE A 231 -9.23 -23.62 7.34
C PHE A 231 -9.47 -22.11 7.55
N VAL A 232 -10.29 -21.48 6.70
CA VAL A 232 -10.60 -20.04 6.76
C VAL A 232 -11.33 -19.68 8.06
N PRO A 233 -12.52 -20.24 8.37
CA PRO A 233 -13.19 -19.93 9.63
C PRO A 233 -12.39 -20.39 10.85
N ILE A 234 -11.66 -21.51 10.78
CA ILE A 234 -10.80 -21.98 11.88
C ILE A 234 -9.76 -20.91 12.26
N ALA A 235 -9.07 -20.32 11.28
CA ALA A 235 -8.05 -19.30 11.52
C ALA A 235 -8.67 -17.99 12.04
N LEU A 236 -9.77 -17.53 11.43
CA LEU A 236 -10.46 -16.30 11.84
C LEU A 236 -11.01 -16.40 13.27
N GLU A 237 -11.61 -17.52 13.65
CA GLU A 237 -12.12 -17.75 15.01
C GLU A 237 -10.98 -17.84 16.04
N ALA A 238 -9.85 -18.47 15.67
CA ALA A 238 -8.67 -18.53 16.52
C ALA A 238 -8.08 -17.12 16.75
N ALA A 239 -7.92 -16.34 15.68
CA ALA A 239 -7.45 -14.96 15.76
C ALA A 239 -8.38 -14.09 16.61
N SER A 240 -9.70 -14.16 16.38
CA SER A 240 -10.68 -13.40 17.16
C SER A 240 -10.75 -13.81 18.62
N THR A 241 -10.46 -15.07 18.95
CA THR A 241 -10.40 -15.54 20.34
C THR A 241 -9.16 -15.01 21.05
N ALA A 242 -8.05 -14.88 20.32
CA ALA A 242 -6.79 -14.38 20.84
C ALA A 242 -6.77 -12.86 21.01
N ASP A 243 -7.35 -12.11 20.06
CA ASP A 243 -7.58 -10.66 20.18
C ASP A 243 -8.99 -10.30 19.66
N PRO A 244 -9.97 -10.16 20.56
CA PRO A 244 -11.34 -9.79 20.18
C PRO A 244 -11.50 -8.36 19.64
N ASN A 245 -10.49 -7.49 19.79
CA ASN A 245 -10.56 -6.11 19.33
C ASN A 245 -9.92 -5.94 17.94
N ALA A 246 -9.13 -6.91 17.48
CA ALA A 246 -8.52 -6.88 16.16
C ALA A 246 -9.56 -6.99 15.03
N LYS A 247 -9.42 -6.12 14.02
CA LYS A 247 -10.07 -6.24 12.73
C LYS A 247 -9.41 -7.38 11.94
N LEU A 248 -10.19 -8.35 11.51
CA LEU A 248 -9.67 -9.53 10.81
C LEU A 248 -9.96 -9.38 9.33
N TYR A 249 -8.93 -9.56 8.51
CA TYR A 249 -8.95 -9.38 7.07
C TYR A 249 -8.64 -10.70 6.35
N ILE A 250 -9.26 -10.86 5.18
CA ILE A 250 -8.75 -11.73 4.12
C ILE A 250 -8.11 -10.82 3.08
N ASN A 251 -6.88 -11.12 2.68
CA ASN A 251 -6.08 -10.31 1.77
C ASN A 251 -5.75 -11.09 0.49
N ASP A 252 -5.87 -10.45 -0.68
CA ASP A 252 -5.59 -11.12 -1.96
C ASP A 252 -5.27 -10.12 -3.08
N TYR A 253 -4.55 -10.58 -4.10
CA TYR A 253 -4.32 -9.86 -5.36
C TYR A 253 -5.34 -10.21 -6.43
N ASN A 254 -5.43 -9.39 -7.48
CA ASN A 254 -6.32 -9.52 -8.63
C ASN A 254 -7.82 -9.50 -8.31
N ILE A 255 -8.22 -9.35 -7.04
CA ILE A 255 -9.62 -9.15 -6.66
C ILE A 255 -10.10 -7.72 -6.96
N GLU A 256 -9.18 -6.84 -7.39
CA GLU A 256 -9.43 -5.50 -7.93
C GLU A 256 -10.14 -5.53 -9.29
N PHE A 257 -10.11 -6.67 -10.00
CA PHE A 257 -10.71 -6.83 -11.31
C PHE A 257 -12.06 -7.54 -11.22
N ALA A 258 -13.07 -7.01 -11.91
CA ALA A 258 -14.33 -7.73 -12.10
C ALA A 258 -14.06 -9.11 -12.75
N GLY A 259 -14.45 -10.18 -12.06
CA GLY A 259 -14.18 -11.52 -12.56
C GLY A 259 -14.39 -12.63 -11.55
N PRO A 260 -13.98 -13.87 -11.90
CA PRO A 260 -14.19 -15.04 -11.06
C PRO A 260 -13.55 -14.94 -9.68
N LYS A 261 -12.32 -14.40 -9.57
CA LYS A 261 -11.61 -14.29 -8.29
C LYS A 261 -12.30 -13.30 -7.33
N ALA A 262 -12.64 -12.10 -7.79
CA ALA A 262 -13.40 -11.14 -7.00
C ALA A 262 -14.77 -11.71 -6.58
N THR A 263 -15.45 -12.42 -7.49
CA THR A 263 -16.74 -13.07 -7.20
C THR A 263 -16.60 -14.13 -6.10
N ALA A 264 -15.60 -15.00 -6.19
CA ALA A 264 -15.32 -16.03 -5.19
C ALA A 264 -15.00 -15.42 -3.81
N MET A 265 -14.24 -14.32 -3.79
CA MET A 265 -13.95 -13.60 -2.54
C MET A 265 -15.22 -12.99 -1.91
N MET A 266 -16.10 -12.37 -2.72
CA MET A 266 -17.37 -11.84 -2.23
C MET A 266 -18.29 -12.95 -1.68
N GLU A 267 -18.37 -14.10 -2.37
CA GLU A 267 -19.13 -15.27 -1.92
C GLU A 267 -18.59 -15.85 -0.61
N LEU A 268 -17.26 -15.91 -0.45
CA LEU A 268 -16.61 -16.32 0.79
C LEU A 268 -16.98 -15.37 1.94
N ILE A 269 -16.81 -14.06 1.76
CA ILE A 269 -17.17 -13.06 2.78
C ILE A 269 -18.64 -13.18 3.18
N GLN A 270 -19.56 -13.29 2.22
CA GLN A 270 -20.98 -13.49 2.50
C GLN A 270 -21.23 -14.75 3.33
N THR A 271 -20.58 -15.86 2.99
CA THR A 271 -20.71 -17.14 3.70
C THR A 271 -20.21 -17.05 5.14
N LEU A 272 -19.05 -16.41 5.35
CA LEU A 272 -18.47 -16.18 6.68
C LEU A 272 -19.38 -15.31 7.54
N LYS A 273 -19.87 -14.18 6.99
CA LYS A 273 -20.81 -13.28 7.67
C LYS A 273 -22.12 -14.00 8.02
N ALA A 274 -22.68 -14.78 7.10
CA ALA A 274 -23.90 -15.55 7.33
C ALA A 274 -23.73 -16.63 8.42
N SER A 275 -22.51 -17.15 8.58
CA SER A 275 -22.17 -18.17 9.58
C SER A 275 -21.73 -17.58 10.93
N GLY A 276 -21.68 -16.25 11.06
CA GLY A 276 -21.25 -15.57 12.29
C GLY A 276 -19.75 -15.62 12.55
N VAL A 277 -18.94 -15.95 11.54
CA VAL A 277 -17.48 -15.95 11.64
C VAL A 277 -16.98 -14.50 11.69
N PRO A 278 -16.05 -14.15 12.59
CA PRO A 278 -15.54 -12.79 12.73
C PRO A 278 -14.67 -12.42 11.52
N ILE A 279 -15.25 -11.65 10.61
CA ILE A 279 -14.56 -11.03 9.48
C ILE A 279 -14.95 -9.56 9.43
N HIS A 280 -13.94 -8.69 9.37
CA HIS A 280 -14.09 -7.25 9.54
C HIS A 280 -13.69 -6.48 8.28
N GLY A 281 -12.76 -7.01 7.47
CA GLY A 281 -12.28 -6.34 6.28
C GLY A 281 -11.83 -7.27 5.16
N VAL A 282 -11.60 -6.69 3.99
CA VAL A 282 -10.90 -7.32 2.87
C VAL A 282 -9.78 -6.40 2.38
N GLY A 283 -8.60 -6.99 2.21
CA GLY A 283 -7.42 -6.31 1.69
C GLY A 283 -7.28 -6.54 0.20
N LEU A 284 -7.23 -5.47 -0.57
CA LEU A 284 -6.94 -5.49 -2.00
C LEU A 284 -5.46 -5.14 -2.15
N GLN A 285 -4.62 -6.13 -2.51
CA GLN A 285 -3.17 -5.93 -2.59
C GLN A 285 -2.78 -4.82 -3.57
N CYS A 286 -3.49 -4.70 -4.69
CA CYS A 286 -3.26 -3.66 -5.71
C CYS A 286 -1.85 -3.69 -6.34
N HIS A 287 -1.28 -4.87 -6.58
CA HIS A 287 -0.09 -5.05 -7.41
C HIS A 287 -0.44 -4.88 -8.89
N PHE A 288 -0.12 -3.74 -9.47
CA PHE A 288 -0.49 -3.44 -10.85
C PHE A 288 0.72 -3.42 -11.80
N VAL A 289 0.43 -3.72 -13.06
CA VAL A 289 1.29 -3.36 -14.19
C VAL A 289 0.90 -1.96 -14.63
N LEU A 290 1.89 -1.14 -14.98
CA LEU A 290 1.67 0.19 -15.54
C LEU A 290 0.63 0.19 -16.68
N GLY A 291 -0.34 1.10 -16.57
CA GLY A 291 -1.46 1.25 -17.50
C GLY A 291 -2.53 0.17 -17.40
N GLN A 292 -2.52 -0.66 -16.35
CA GLN A 292 -3.47 -1.76 -16.13
C GLN A 292 -4.23 -1.66 -14.81
N VAL A 293 -4.28 -0.47 -14.19
CA VAL A 293 -5.23 -0.21 -13.10
C VAL A 293 -6.65 -0.27 -13.68
N PRO A 294 -7.57 -1.05 -13.10
CA PRO A 294 -8.93 -1.16 -13.64
C PRO A 294 -9.71 0.15 -13.47
N ASP A 295 -10.39 0.57 -14.55
CA ASP A 295 -11.22 1.79 -14.56
C ASP A 295 -12.39 1.71 -13.55
N ASP A 296 -12.80 0.49 -13.17
CA ASP A 296 -13.90 0.21 -12.25
C ASP A 296 -13.45 -0.18 -10.83
N LEU A 297 -12.19 0.09 -10.46
CA LEU A 297 -11.64 -0.20 -9.13
C LEU A 297 -12.53 0.31 -7.98
N GLN A 298 -13.01 1.56 -8.08
CA GLN A 298 -13.93 2.14 -7.09
C GLN A 298 -15.19 1.28 -6.94
N THR A 299 -15.76 0.82 -8.06
CA THR A 299 -16.99 0.01 -8.04
C THR A 299 -16.75 -1.34 -7.36
N ILE A 300 -15.60 -1.97 -7.61
CA ILE A 300 -15.22 -3.22 -6.95
C ILE A 300 -15.05 -3.03 -5.43
N MET A 301 -14.40 -1.95 -5.01
CA MET A 301 -14.28 -1.59 -3.59
C MET A 301 -15.65 -1.35 -2.94
N GLU A 302 -16.56 -0.65 -3.62
CA GLU A 302 -17.95 -0.44 -3.15
C GLU A 302 -18.72 -1.76 -3.02
N GLN A 303 -18.50 -2.72 -3.93
CA GLN A 303 -19.15 -4.03 -3.88
C GLN A 303 -18.69 -4.85 -2.67
N PHE A 304 -17.40 -4.82 -2.32
CA PHE A 304 -16.89 -5.43 -1.09
C PHE A 304 -17.44 -4.72 0.15
N ALA A 305 -17.39 -3.39 0.18
CA ALA A 305 -17.92 -2.60 1.30
C ALA A 305 -19.42 -2.88 1.55
N ALA A 306 -20.21 -3.08 0.49
CA ALA A 306 -21.63 -3.42 0.58
C ALA A 306 -21.91 -4.76 1.29
N LEU A 307 -20.91 -5.62 1.49
CA LEU A 307 -21.02 -6.85 2.28
C LEU A 307 -20.92 -6.61 3.80
N GLY A 308 -20.72 -5.36 4.22
CA GLY A 308 -20.60 -4.96 5.62
C GLY A 308 -19.23 -5.31 6.21
N VAL A 309 -18.18 -5.13 5.41
CA VAL A 309 -16.77 -5.20 5.79
C VAL A 309 -16.08 -3.92 5.35
N GLU A 310 -15.01 -3.52 6.04
CA GLU A 310 -14.12 -2.45 5.57
C GLU A 310 -13.29 -2.93 4.38
N VAL A 311 -12.77 -2.00 3.58
CA VAL A 311 -11.81 -2.30 2.52
C VAL A 311 -10.51 -1.53 2.76
N ALA A 312 -9.38 -2.10 2.35
CA ALA A 312 -8.09 -1.44 2.41
C ALA A 312 -7.27 -1.75 1.16
N VAL A 313 -6.47 -0.79 0.72
CA VAL A 313 -5.38 -1.07 -0.21
C VAL A 313 -4.17 -1.47 0.61
N THR A 314 -3.62 -2.66 0.39
CA THR A 314 -2.70 -3.29 1.36
C THR A 314 -1.26 -3.44 0.88
N GLU A 315 -1.02 -3.52 -0.43
CA GLU A 315 0.30 -3.84 -0.98
C GLU A 315 0.59 -3.07 -2.30
N LEU A 316 0.18 -1.81 -2.38
CA LEU A 316 0.20 -1.06 -3.64
C LEU A 316 1.63 -0.89 -4.18
N ASP A 317 1.84 -1.39 -5.39
CA ASP A 317 2.96 -1.06 -6.26
C ASP A 317 2.52 -1.07 -7.73
N ILE A 318 3.19 -0.28 -8.58
CA ILE A 318 2.82 -0.17 -10.00
C ILE A 318 4.08 -0.29 -10.86
N ARG A 319 4.42 -1.54 -11.20
CA ARG A 319 5.67 -1.87 -11.91
C ARG A 319 5.63 -1.48 -13.38
N MET A 320 6.80 -1.11 -13.91
CA MET A 320 7.00 -0.82 -15.33
C MET A 320 8.13 -1.64 -15.93
N THR A 321 8.11 -1.82 -17.25
CA THR A 321 9.25 -2.40 -18.00
C THR A 321 10.41 -1.42 -18.02
N LEU A 322 11.61 -1.90 -17.67
CA LEU A 322 12.82 -1.09 -17.61
C LEU A 322 13.51 -0.97 -19.00
N PRO A 323 14.25 0.13 -19.26
CA PRO A 323 14.47 1.28 -18.38
C PRO A 323 13.26 2.22 -18.31
N ALA A 324 13.10 2.90 -17.17
CA ALA A 324 12.06 3.92 -17.01
C ALA A 324 12.24 5.04 -18.06
N THR A 325 11.12 5.49 -18.62
CA THR A 325 11.05 6.68 -19.50
C THR A 325 10.08 7.69 -18.92
N ASN A 326 10.10 8.90 -19.47
CA ASN A 326 9.22 9.99 -19.06
C ASN A 326 7.75 9.62 -19.21
N GLU A 327 7.42 8.98 -20.33
CA GLU A 327 6.07 8.53 -20.64
C GLU A 327 5.61 7.49 -19.61
N LEU A 328 6.51 6.58 -19.21
CA LEU A 328 6.20 5.57 -18.19
C LEU A 328 5.99 6.20 -16.80
N LEU A 329 6.82 7.17 -16.41
CA LEU A 329 6.68 7.86 -15.11
C LEU A 329 5.43 8.74 -15.04
N ILE A 330 5.04 9.37 -16.16
CA ILE A 330 3.78 10.12 -16.26
C ILE A 330 2.57 9.18 -16.16
N GLN A 331 2.62 8.02 -16.83
CA GLN A 331 1.56 7.02 -16.69
C GLN A 331 1.50 6.50 -15.25
N GLN A 332 2.65 6.25 -14.61
CA GLN A 332 2.68 5.75 -13.23
C GLN A 332 2.05 6.76 -12.27
N LYS A 333 2.31 8.05 -12.47
CA LYS A 333 1.65 9.12 -11.72
C LYS A 333 0.12 9.06 -11.86
N ALA A 334 -0.38 8.88 -13.08
CA ALA A 334 -1.82 8.76 -13.32
C ALA A 334 -2.40 7.49 -12.67
N ASP A 335 -1.70 6.37 -12.75
CA ASP A 335 -2.14 5.09 -12.18
C ASP A 335 -2.20 5.15 -10.65
N TYR A 336 -1.16 5.68 -9.99
CA TYR A 336 -1.19 5.92 -8.53
C TYR A 336 -2.35 6.85 -8.16
N GLN A 337 -2.54 7.95 -8.90
CA GLN A 337 -3.67 8.85 -8.66
C GLN A 337 -5.02 8.11 -8.76
N SER A 338 -5.19 7.23 -9.76
CA SER A 338 -6.43 6.46 -9.93
C SER A 338 -6.71 5.53 -8.75
N VAL A 339 -5.71 4.79 -8.27
CA VAL A 339 -5.86 3.90 -7.10
C VAL A 339 -6.21 4.69 -5.85
N ILE A 340 -5.47 5.77 -5.58
CA ILE A 340 -5.72 6.61 -4.40
C ILE A 340 -7.10 7.26 -4.47
N SER A 341 -7.49 7.78 -5.63
CA SER A 341 -8.83 8.39 -5.83
C SER A 341 -9.96 7.38 -5.62
N ALA A 342 -9.78 6.12 -6.07
CA ALA A 342 -10.76 5.06 -5.87
C ALA A 342 -10.97 4.77 -4.37
N CYS A 343 -9.89 4.56 -3.61
CA CYS A 343 -10.01 4.42 -2.16
C CYS A 343 -10.59 5.69 -1.51
N ASN A 344 -10.18 6.87 -1.95
CA ASN A 344 -10.67 8.13 -1.41
C ASN A 344 -12.20 8.27 -1.56
N ALA A 345 -12.74 7.86 -2.69
CA ALA A 345 -14.17 7.92 -3.01
C ALA A 345 -15.03 6.93 -2.21
N VAL A 346 -14.47 5.85 -1.68
CA VAL A 346 -15.20 4.84 -0.90
C VAL A 346 -15.07 5.13 0.61
N PRO A 347 -16.15 5.48 1.33
CA PRO A 347 -16.09 5.81 2.76
C PRO A 347 -15.52 4.68 3.63
N ASP A 348 -15.86 3.43 3.31
CA ASP A 348 -15.39 2.24 4.03
C ASP A 348 -13.99 1.79 3.59
N CYS A 349 -13.34 2.50 2.64
CA CYS A 349 -11.91 2.32 2.39
C CYS A 349 -11.11 3.06 3.44
N VAL A 350 -10.47 2.33 4.36
CA VAL A 350 -9.89 2.89 5.59
C VAL A 350 -8.50 3.47 5.39
N GLY A 351 -7.74 3.01 4.40
CA GLY A 351 -6.37 3.46 4.19
C GLY A 351 -5.69 2.77 3.01
N VAL A 352 -4.47 3.24 2.73
CA VAL A 352 -3.63 2.72 1.67
C VAL A 352 -2.25 2.40 2.21
N THR A 353 -1.73 1.22 1.89
CA THR A 353 -0.37 0.77 2.18
C THR A 353 0.33 0.48 0.87
N ILE A 354 1.54 1.03 0.68
CA ILE A 354 2.42 0.67 -0.45
C ILE A 354 3.37 -0.46 -0.06
N TRP A 355 3.66 -1.37 -0.99
CA TRP A 355 4.52 -2.53 -0.72
C TRP A 355 5.99 -2.17 -0.84
N ASP A 356 6.48 -1.62 0.27
CA ASP A 356 7.73 -0.91 0.41
C ASP A 356 7.71 0.45 -0.34
N TYR A 357 8.32 1.48 0.25
CA TYR A 357 8.14 2.83 -0.28
C TYR A 357 9.20 3.25 -1.29
N THR A 358 10.33 2.53 -1.37
CA THR A 358 11.45 2.86 -2.25
C THR A 358 11.78 1.71 -3.17
N ASP A 359 12.11 2.05 -4.42
CA ASP A 359 12.59 1.09 -5.42
C ASP A 359 13.85 0.34 -4.96
N LYS A 360 14.55 0.84 -3.93
CA LYS A 360 15.77 0.24 -3.38
C LYS A 360 15.51 -1.13 -2.78
N TYR A 361 14.34 -1.31 -2.17
CA TYR A 361 13.99 -2.51 -1.40
C TYR A 361 12.80 -3.28 -2.00
N SER A 362 12.11 -2.69 -2.99
CA SER A 362 11.03 -3.34 -3.74
C SER A 362 11.37 -4.77 -4.18
N TRP A 363 10.44 -5.69 -3.91
CA TRP A 363 10.49 -7.09 -4.31
C TRP A 363 10.39 -7.30 -5.85
N ILE A 364 9.87 -6.31 -6.58
CA ILE A 364 9.50 -6.42 -7.99
C ILE A 364 10.63 -6.91 -8.90
N PRO A 365 11.87 -6.38 -8.86
CA PRO A 365 12.93 -6.83 -9.78
C PRO A 365 13.30 -8.30 -9.60
N SER A 366 13.14 -8.85 -8.40
CA SER A 366 13.42 -10.26 -8.09
C SER A 366 12.28 -11.17 -8.58
N ALA A 367 11.02 -10.75 -8.40
CA ALA A 367 9.84 -11.50 -8.81
C ALA A 367 9.57 -11.41 -10.33
N PHE A 368 9.85 -10.25 -10.94
CA PHE A 368 9.54 -9.94 -12.33
C PHE A 368 10.79 -9.41 -13.07
N PRO A 369 11.66 -10.30 -13.58
CA PRO A 369 12.88 -9.89 -14.27
C PRO A 369 12.63 -8.90 -15.42
N GLY A 370 13.34 -7.77 -15.40
CA GLY A 370 13.18 -6.69 -16.38
C GLY A 370 12.10 -5.67 -16.04
N GLN A 371 11.40 -5.82 -14.92
CA GLN A 371 10.46 -4.85 -14.38
C GLN A 371 11.00 -4.24 -13.07
N GLY A 372 10.52 -3.06 -12.72
CA GLY A 372 10.96 -2.34 -11.52
C GLY A 372 10.36 -0.94 -11.45
N GLU A 373 11.04 -0.05 -10.73
CA GLU A 373 10.65 1.36 -10.58
C GLU A 373 9.19 1.50 -10.13
N ALA A 374 8.72 0.60 -9.27
CA ALA A 374 7.32 0.43 -8.93
C ALA A 374 6.83 1.35 -7.79
N CYS A 375 7.76 1.84 -6.96
CA CYS A 375 7.47 2.60 -5.75
C CYS A 375 7.50 4.13 -6.01
N PRO A 376 6.95 4.96 -5.11
CA PRO A 376 6.95 6.42 -5.27
C PRO A 376 8.27 7.11 -4.94
N TRP A 377 9.25 6.41 -4.38
CA TRP A 377 10.62 6.90 -4.20
C TRP A 377 11.62 6.07 -5.00
N ASP A 378 12.57 6.76 -5.65
CA ASP A 378 13.64 6.12 -6.39
C ASP A 378 14.67 5.41 -5.47
N LEU A 379 15.65 4.75 -6.08
CA LEU A 379 16.77 4.06 -5.40
C LEU A 379 17.60 4.98 -4.48
N ASN A 380 17.51 6.30 -4.65
CA ASN A 380 18.25 7.34 -3.94
C ASN A 380 17.36 8.16 -2.98
N TYR A 381 16.14 7.68 -2.73
CA TYR A 381 15.16 8.30 -1.85
C TYR A 381 14.64 9.66 -2.33
N ASN A 382 14.67 9.93 -3.63
CA ASN A 382 14.00 11.08 -4.21
C ASN A 382 12.57 10.69 -4.59
N GLN A 383 11.63 11.57 -4.29
CA GLN A 383 10.22 11.39 -4.64
C GLN A 383 10.06 11.46 -6.15
N LYS A 384 9.45 10.43 -6.74
CA LYS A 384 9.12 10.31 -8.17
C LYS A 384 7.79 11.01 -8.47
N PRO A 385 7.38 11.17 -9.74
CA PRO A 385 6.10 11.80 -10.09
C PRO A 385 4.89 11.04 -9.53
N ALA A 386 5.03 9.74 -9.25
CA ALA A 386 4.05 8.93 -8.53
C ALA A 386 3.61 9.54 -7.20
N TYR A 387 4.53 10.18 -6.46
CA TYR A 387 4.23 10.88 -5.22
C TYR A 387 3.21 12.01 -5.44
N ASP A 388 3.36 12.81 -6.52
CA ASP A 388 2.35 13.83 -6.86
C ASP A 388 0.98 13.20 -7.16
N GLY A 389 0.97 12.02 -7.79
CA GLY A 389 -0.24 11.26 -8.08
C GLY A 389 -0.97 10.85 -6.80
N ILE A 390 -0.22 10.36 -5.81
CA ILE A 390 -0.76 10.03 -4.49
C ILE A 390 -1.42 11.25 -3.84
N ILE A 391 -0.71 12.38 -3.79
CA ILE A 391 -1.24 13.61 -3.18
C ILE A 391 -2.48 14.11 -3.94
N ALA A 392 -2.48 14.03 -5.27
CA ALA A 392 -3.63 14.42 -6.08
C ALA A 392 -4.85 13.51 -5.89
N GLY A 393 -4.66 12.21 -5.60
CA GLY A 393 -5.76 11.28 -5.37
C GLY A 393 -6.50 11.51 -4.04
N PHE A 394 -5.83 12.09 -3.05
CA PHE A 394 -6.45 12.48 -1.78
C PHE A 394 -7.09 13.88 -1.80
N ALA A 395 -6.89 14.65 -2.87
CA ALA A 395 -7.27 16.06 -2.95
C ALA A 395 -8.76 16.31 -3.22
#